data_AF-A0A8J5WJJ8-F1
#
_entry.id   AF-A0A8J5WJJ8-F1
#
_cell.length_a   1.000
_cell.length_b   1.000
_cell.length_c   1.000
_cell.angle_alpha   90.00
_cell.angle_beta   90.00
_cell.angle_gamma   90.00
#
_symmetry.space_group_name_H-M   'P 1'
#
loop_
_entity.id
_entity.type
_entity.pdbx_description
1 polymer ?
#
loop_
_entity_poly.entity_id
_entity_poly.type
_entity_poly.pdbx_seq_one_letter_code
_entity_poly.pdbx_strand_id
1 'polypeptide(L)'
;MVIADLGCASTPNTLLFVSEAITTVCENTSNDSTVEESSMEVQFFLNDLPSNDFNYIFLSLEKSKQSIAQDCAHRGLQPPPHYVAGVSGSFYARLRSSHATACISSIPRSASCGSPR
;
A
#
# COMPACT_ATOMS: atom_id res chain seq x y z
N MET A 1 11.88 0.37 -6.22
CA MET A 1 11.17 1.34 -5.36
C MET A 1 10.25 0.60 -4.41
N VAL A 2 10.07 1.08 -3.18
CA VAL A 2 9.12 0.48 -2.22
C VAL A 2 8.06 1.51 -1.85
N ILE A 3 6.79 1.14 -1.97
CA ILE A 3 5.63 1.93 -1.58
C ILE A 3 4.82 1.14 -0.56
N ALA A 4 4.32 1.80 0.49
CA ALA A 4 3.50 1.16 1.51
C ALA A 4 2.21 1.93 1.76
N ASP A 5 1.09 1.22 1.85
CA ASP A 5 -0.21 1.71 2.31
C ASP A 5 -0.47 1.16 3.73
N LEU A 6 -0.56 2.05 4.72
CA LEU A 6 -0.69 1.69 6.14
C LEU A 6 -2.13 1.90 6.61
N GLY A 7 -2.89 0.81 6.75
CA GLY A 7 -4.34 0.84 6.97
C GLY A 7 -5.11 0.85 5.65
N CYS A 8 -4.75 -0.07 4.73
CA CYS A 8 -5.27 -0.08 3.37
C CYS A 8 -6.77 -0.35 3.27
N ALA A 9 -7.35 -1.05 4.25
CA ALA A 9 -8.69 -1.61 4.26
C ALA A 9 -9.00 -2.46 3.00
N SER A 10 -10.18 -3.08 2.96
CA SER A 10 -10.65 -3.85 1.79
C SER A 10 -11.54 -2.98 0.91
N THR A 11 -11.01 -1.84 0.46
CA THR A 11 -11.81 -0.81 -0.23
C THR A 11 -11.32 -0.54 -1.64
N PRO A 12 -12.17 0.00 -2.53
CA PRO A 12 -11.74 0.45 -3.86
C PRO A 12 -10.62 1.50 -3.83
N ASN A 13 -10.46 2.22 -2.72
CA ASN A 13 -9.41 3.22 -2.55
C ASN A 13 -8.01 2.59 -2.62
N THR A 14 -7.84 1.37 -2.11
CA THR A 14 -6.57 0.64 -2.18
C THR A 14 -6.17 0.36 -3.63
N LEU A 15 -7.16 0.03 -4.49
CA LEU A 15 -6.93 -0.21 -5.91
C LEU A 15 -6.56 1.09 -6.63
N LEU A 16 -7.27 2.17 -6.30
CA LEU A 16 -6.98 3.49 -6.86
C LEU A 16 -5.56 3.94 -6.48
N PHE A 17 -5.17 3.74 -5.22
CA PHE A 17 -3.83 4.04 -4.74
C PHE A 17 -2.75 3.30 -5.53
N VAL A 18 -2.89 1.97 -5.70
CA VAL A 18 -1.90 1.18 -6.46
C VAL A 18 -1.86 1.63 -7.93
N SER A 19 -3.02 1.86 -8.56
CA SER A 19 -3.09 2.31 -9.96
C SER A 19 -2.40 3.66 -10.15
N GLU A 20 -2.74 4.65 -9.32
CA GLU A 20 -2.21 6.00 -9.42
C GLU A 20 -0.69 6.02 -9.16
N ALA A 21 -0.24 5.23 -8.19
CA ALA A 21 1.17 5.09 -7.90
C ALA A 21 1.94 4.47 -9.07
N ILE A 22 1.40 3.44 -9.74
CA ILE A 22 2.01 2.87 -10.95
C ILE A 22 2.11 3.95 -12.03
N THR A 23 1.01 4.65 -12.34
CA THR A 23 0.99 5.70 -13.37
C THR A 23 1.99 6.81 -13.08
N THR A 24 2.07 7.27 -11.83
CA THR A 24 3.04 8.30 -11.40
C THR A 24 4.49 7.85 -11.61
N VAL A 25 4.79 6.58 -11.30
CA VAL A 25 6.14 6.02 -11.48
C VAL A 25 6.50 5.89 -12.96
N CYS A 26 5.55 5.48 -13.79
CA CYS A 26 5.72 5.42 -15.24
C CYS A 26 6.14 6.78 -15.80
N GLU A 27 5.40 7.83 -15.45
CA GLU A 27 5.61 9.20 -15.94
C GLU A 27 6.98 9.75 -15.50
N ASN A 28 7.37 9.49 -14.26
CA ASN A 28 8.66 9.96 -13.77
C ASN A 28 9.84 9.24 -14.43
N THR A 29 9.69 7.95 -14.73
CA THR A 29 10.75 7.15 -15.37
C THR A 29 10.94 7.51 -16.85
N SER A 30 9.85 7.80 -17.58
CA SER A 30 9.95 8.17 -19.00
C SER A 30 10.62 9.53 -19.26
N ASN A 31 10.58 10.44 -18.29
CA ASN A 31 11.12 11.78 -18.42
C ASN A 31 12.63 11.86 -18.10
N ASP A 32 13.20 10.83 -17.48
CA ASP A 32 14.61 10.82 -17.08
C ASP A 32 15.45 9.97 -18.03
N SER A 33 15.89 10.60 -19.13
CA SER A 33 16.78 10.01 -20.16
C SER A 33 18.15 9.56 -19.65
N THR A 34 18.46 9.73 -18.36
CA THR A 34 19.76 9.39 -17.74
C THR A 34 19.72 8.11 -16.91
N VAL A 35 18.52 7.59 -16.61
CA VAL A 35 18.37 6.32 -15.91
C VAL A 35 18.47 5.23 -16.96
N GLU A 36 19.68 4.68 -17.10
CA GLU A 36 19.94 3.40 -17.74
C GLU A 36 18.78 2.44 -17.49
N GLU A 37 18.45 1.71 -18.55
CA GLU A 37 17.38 0.73 -18.81
C GLU A 37 17.23 -0.41 -17.77
N SER A 38 17.69 -0.20 -16.53
CA SER A 38 17.27 -0.94 -15.36
C SER A 38 15.79 -0.65 -15.11
N SER A 39 14.96 -1.60 -15.54
CA SER A 39 13.52 -1.59 -15.26
C SER A 39 13.30 -1.47 -13.74
N MET A 40 13.00 -0.25 -13.28
CA MET A 40 12.87 0.06 -11.86
C MET A 40 11.66 -0.71 -11.31
N GLU A 41 11.93 -1.81 -10.62
CA GLU A 41 10.91 -2.67 -10.03
C GLU A 41 10.21 -1.95 -8.87
N VAL A 42 8.87 -1.97 -8.84
CA VAL A 42 8.05 -1.36 -7.78
C VAL A 42 7.46 -2.43 -6.86
N GLN A 43 7.70 -2.31 -5.56
CA GLN A 43 7.14 -3.22 -4.56
C GLN A 43 6.13 -2.48 -3.68
N PHE A 44 4.90 -2.97 -3.67
CA PHE A 44 3.80 -2.44 -2.86
C PHE A 44 3.60 -3.31 -1.62
N PHE A 45 3.57 -2.68 -0.44
CA PHE A 45 3.19 -3.30 0.81
C PHE A 45 1.85 -2.73 1.29
N LEU A 46 0.81 -3.56 1.27
CA LEU A 46 -0.51 -3.20 1.76
C LEU A 46 -0.65 -3.74 3.17
N ASN A 47 -0.64 -2.86 4.17
CA ASN A 47 -0.76 -3.24 5.57
C ASN A 47 -2.16 -2.93 6.10
N ASP A 48 -2.71 -3.88 6.86
CA ASP A 48 -3.88 -3.67 7.70
C ASP A 48 -3.90 -4.71 8.83
N LEU A 49 -4.84 -4.57 9.76
CA LEU A 49 -5.13 -5.56 10.78
C LEU A 49 -5.42 -6.94 10.17
N PRO A 50 -5.14 -8.03 10.89
CA PRO A 50 -5.42 -9.39 10.42
C PRO A 50 -6.89 -9.68 10.08
N SER A 51 -7.82 -8.83 10.54
CA SER A 51 -9.25 -8.90 10.21
C SER A 51 -9.58 -8.38 8.81
N ASN A 52 -8.63 -7.75 8.11
CA ASN A 52 -8.84 -7.23 6.77
C ASN A 52 -8.91 -8.37 5.72
N ASP A 53 -9.74 -8.20 4.70
CA ASP A 53 -9.90 -9.15 3.60
C ASP A 53 -8.87 -8.89 2.49
N PHE A 54 -7.63 -9.32 2.72
CA PHE A 54 -6.58 -9.24 1.71
C PHE A 54 -6.90 -10.04 0.44
N ASN A 55 -7.70 -11.10 0.53
CA ASN A 55 -8.08 -11.89 -0.64
C ASN A 55 -8.92 -11.05 -1.60
N TYR A 56 -9.87 -10.27 -1.08
CA TYR A 56 -10.64 -9.34 -1.88
C TYR A 56 -9.73 -8.33 -2.61
N ILE A 57 -8.71 -7.80 -1.91
CA ILE A 57 -7.75 -6.86 -2.50
C ILE A 57 -6.97 -7.51 -3.64
N PHE A 58 -6.36 -8.69 -3.40
CA PHE A 58 -5.58 -9.39 -4.44
C PHE A 58 -6.44 -9.77 -5.65
N LEU A 59 -7.65 -10.30 -5.43
CA LEU A 59 -8.57 -10.62 -6.52
C LEU A 59 -8.98 -9.38 -7.32
N SER A 60 -9.15 -8.25 -6.65
CA SER A 60 -9.52 -7.00 -7.30
C SER A 60 -8.34 -6.40 -8.09
N LEU A 61 -7.12 -6.48 -7.55
CA LEU A 61 -5.90 -6.07 -8.26
C LEU A 61 -5.67 -6.90 -9.52
N GLU A 62 -5.83 -8.22 -9.44
CA GLU A 62 -5.72 -9.11 -10.61
C GLU A 62 -6.74 -8.75 -11.70
N LYS A 63 -7.99 -8.45 -11.32
CA LYS A 63 -9.02 -8.00 -12.26
C LYS A 63 -8.69 -6.63 -12.87
N SER A 64 -8.08 -5.73 -12.10
CA SER A 64 -7.74 -4.38 -12.55
C SER A 64 -6.43 -4.29 -13.32
N LYS A 65 -5.62 -5.35 -13.37
CA LYS A 65 -4.31 -5.37 -14.04
C LYS A 65 -4.37 -4.91 -15.50
N GLN A 66 -5.38 -5.37 -16.25
CA GLN A 66 -5.57 -4.96 -17.64
C GLN A 66 -5.92 -3.47 -17.75
N SER A 67 -6.75 -2.96 -16.85
CA SER A 67 -7.13 -1.54 -16.83
C SER A 67 -5.93 -0.65 -16.54
N ILE A 68 -5.06 -1.04 -15.60
CA ILE A 68 -3.84 -0.30 -15.26
C ILE A 68 -2.88 -0.27 -16.46
N ALA A 69 -2.69 -1.42 -17.13
CA ALA A 69 -1.86 -1.51 -18.32
C ALA A 69 -2.42 -0.67 -19.48
N GLN A 70 -3.75 -0.66 -19.66
CA GLN A 70 -4.41 0.18 -20.65
C GLN A 70 -4.23 1.66 -20.34
N ASP A 71 -4.41 2.11 -19.10
CA ASP A 71 -4.21 3.52 -18.72
C ASP A 71 -2.79 3.99 -19.02
N CYS A 72 -1.78 3.19 -18.66
CA CYS A 72 -0.38 3.46 -19.02
C CYS A 72 -0.20 3.54 -20.55
N ALA A 73 -0.76 2.59 -21.31
CA ALA A 73 -0.64 2.56 -22.77
C ALA A 73 -1.31 3.76 -23.44
N HIS A 74 -2.45 4.24 -22.94
CA HIS A 74 -3.11 5.46 -23.44
C HIS A 74 -2.24 6.70 -23.27
N ARG A 75 -1.35 6.70 -22.27
CA ARG A 75 -0.35 7.75 -22.04
C ARG A 75 0.95 7.52 -22.82
N GLY A 76 1.04 6.47 -23.63
CA GLY A 76 2.25 6.10 -24.36
C GLY A 76 3.34 5.48 -23.47
N LEU A 77 2.97 4.97 -22.29
CA LEU A 77 3.88 4.44 -21.28
C LEU A 77 3.69 2.93 -21.12
N GLN A 78 4.67 2.26 -20.54
CA GLN A 78 4.53 0.89 -20.07
C GLN A 78 4.59 0.83 -18.54
N PRO A 79 3.70 0.07 -17.88
CA PRO A 79 3.78 -0.11 -16.44
C PRO A 79 5.09 -0.79 -16.06
N PRO A 80 5.82 -0.30 -15.03
CA PRO A 80 7.00 -0.98 -14.55
C PRO A 80 6.65 -2.37 -14.00
N PRO A 81 7.60 -3.31 -14.00
CA PRO A 81 7.48 -4.54 -13.23
C PRO A 81 7.15 -4.19 -11.78
N HIS A 82 6.10 -4.83 -11.24
CA HIS A 82 5.67 -4.55 -9.89
C HIS A 82 5.15 -5.79 -9.18
N TYR A 83 5.29 -5.77 -7.86
CA TYR A 83 4.82 -6.82 -6.96
C TYR A 83 3.98 -6.19 -5.84
N VAL A 84 2.94 -6.90 -5.42
CA VAL A 84 2.09 -6.48 -4.29
C VAL A 84 2.13 -7.55 -3.21
N ALA A 85 2.44 -7.14 -1.99
CA ALA A 85 2.46 -7.98 -0.81
C ALA A 85 1.49 -7.43 0.25
N GLY A 86 0.68 -8.31 0.83
CA GLY A 86 -0.17 -8.00 1.99
C GLY A 86 0.57 -8.26 3.29
N VAL A 87 0.52 -7.31 4.22
CA VAL A 87 1.14 -7.41 5.53
C VAL A 87 0.06 -7.34 6.60
N SER A 88 -0.30 -8.47 7.19
CA SER A 88 -1.26 -8.50 8.30
C SER A 88 -0.58 -8.11 9.61
N GLY A 89 -1.14 -7.11 10.30
CA GLY A 89 -0.62 -6.63 11.57
C GLY A 89 -0.93 -5.16 11.82
N SER A 90 -0.96 -4.77 13.09
CA SER A 90 -1.11 -3.36 13.44
C SER A 90 0.15 -2.59 13.06
N PHE A 91 0.03 -1.52 12.29
CA PHE A 91 1.15 -0.60 12.04
C PHE A 91 1.62 0.14 13.30
N TYR A 92 0.81 0.16 14.37
CA TYR A 92 1.20 0.68 15.67
C TYR A 92 2.15 -0.25 16.44
N ALA A 93 2.13 -1.54 16.13
CA ALA A 93 3.09 -2.51 16.64
C ALA A 93 4.27 -2.61 15.66
N ARG A 94 5.22 -1.66 15.74
CA ARG A 94 6.54 -1.67 15.09
C ARG A 94 6.60 -2.47 13.76
N LEU A 95 5.98 -1.96 12.70
CA LEU A 95 6.40 -2.33 11.34
C LEU A 95 7.73 -1.61 11.10
N ARG A 96 8.84 -2.34 11.07
CA ARG A 96 10.19 -1.77 11.22
C ARG A 96 10.54 -0.78 10.09
N SER A 97 10.44 0.51 10.39
CA SER A 97 11.28 1.61 9.88
C SER A 97 11.53 2.59 11.03
N SER A 98 12.78 3.03 11.20
CA SER A 98 13.36 3.49 12.48
C SER A 98 12.95 4.89 12.99
N HIS A 99 11.89 5.52 12.46
CA HIS A 99 11.59 6.93 12.79
C HIS A 99 10.10 7.31 12.91
N ALA A 100 9.21 6.42 13.38
CA ALA A 100 7.80 6.79 13.60
C ALA A 100 7.45 6.88 15.09
N THR A 101 6.97 8.06 15.51
CA THR A 101 6.43 8.37 16.85
C THR A 101 5.24 7.50 17.22
N ALA A 102 5.19 7.08 18.49
CA ALA A 102 4.18 6.17 19.03
C ALA A 102 2.76 6.74 18.91
N CYS A 103 1.88 6.02 18.21
CA CYS A 103 0.44 6.28 18.22
C CYS A 103 -0.26 5.28 19.14
N ILE A 104 -1.28 5.78 19.84
CA ILE A 104 -1.98 5.11 20.95
C ILE A 104 -2.87 4.00 20.38
N SER A 105 -2.54 2.74 20.65
CA SER A 105 -3.23 1.56 20.12
C SER A 105 -4.50 1.16 20.89
N SER A 106 -4.93 1.93 21.90
CA SER A 106 -6.15 1.64 22.66
C SER A 106 -6.68 2.86 23.44
N ILE A 107 -7.99 3.07 23.42
CA ILE A 107 -8.69 3.92 24.41
C ILE A 107 -8.53 3.21 25.78
N PRO A 108 -8.06 3.89 26.84
CA PRO A 108 -7.96 3.25 28.14
C PRO A 108 -9.35 2.79 28.58
N ARG A 109 -9.52 1.49 28.78
CA ARG A 109 -10.71 0.96 29.48
C ARG A 109 -10.76 1.68 30.82
N SER A 110 -11.88 2.35 31.11
CA SER A 110 -12.10 3.00 32.39
C SER A 110 -11.88 1.98 33.51
N ALA A 111 -10.86 2.22 34.34
CA ALA A 111 -10.71 1.51 35.59
C ALA A 111 -11.87 1.94 36.49
N SER A 112 -12.88 1.08 36.66
CA SER A 112 -13.83 1.20 37.76
C SER A 112 -13.03 1.01 39.06
N CYS A 113 -12.71 2.13 39.70
CA CYS A 113 -12.09 2.13 41.02
C CYS A 113 -13.14 1.66 42.02
N GLY A 114 -13.00 0.42 42.50
CA GLY A 114 -13.83 -0.11 43.58
C GLY A 114 -13.60 0.70 44.86
N SER A 115 -14.67 1.25 45.41
CA SER A 115 -14.66 1.94 46.69
C SER A 115 -14.27 0.98 47.83
N PRO A 116 -13.34 1.33 48.73
CA PRO A 116 -13.16 0.59 49.97
C PRO A 116 -14.20 1.05 51.01
N ARG A 117 -14.90 0.06 51.57
CA ARG A 117 -15.79 0.01 52.77
C ARG A 117 -16.37 1.32 53.31
#